data_AF-K9W2I3-F1
#
_entry.id   AF-K9W2I3-F1
#
_cell.length_a   1.000
_cell.length_b   1.000
_cell.length_c   1.000
_cell.angle_alpha   90.00
_cell.angle_beta   90.00
_cell.angle_gamma   90.00
#
_symmetry.space_group_name_H-M   'P 1'
#
loop_
_entity.id
_entity.type
_entity.pdbx_description
1 polymer ?
#
loop_
_entity_poly.entity_id
_entity_poly.type
_entity_poly.pdbx_seq_one_letter_code
_entity_poly.pdbx_strand_id
1 'polypeptide(L)'
;MTQSPSPNFVAELKKCISLAQDVATHAEAKQAFEQLRGNLEAENPLAAELLDVLWLDAIAGRRSAAFWQQMCDVEKDLSDRMIENLAQLRKNYLRLMQEQ
;
A
#
# COMPACT_ATOMS: atom_id res chain seq x y z
N MET A 1 21.52 24.76 31.07
CA MET A 1 20.35 23.87 31.02
C MET A 1 19.73 23.98 29.64
N THR A 2 20.11 23.09 28.72
CA THR A 2 19.55 23.04 27.37
C THR A 2 18.38 22.08 27.39
N GLN A 3 17.15 22.61 27.48
CA GLN A 3 15.96 21.82 27.23
C GLN A 3 15.95 21.49 25.73
N SER A 4 16.32 20.26 25.39
CA SER A 4 16.11 19.71 24.06
C SER A 4 14.61 19.73 23.77
N PRO A 5 14.16 20.20 22.59
CA PRO A 5 12.74 20.23 22.27
C PRO A 5 12.19 18.80 22.36
N SER A 6 11.15 18.61 23.16
CA SER A 6 10.46 17.32 23.29
C SER A 6 10.09 16.81 21.89
N PRO A 7 10.45 15.57 21.52
CA PRO A 7 10.12 15.02 20.22
C PRO A 7 8.61 15.09 20.02
N ASN A 8 8.15 15.66 18.90
CA ASN A 8 6.72 15.66 18.59
C ASN A 8 6.36 14.31 17.96
N PHE A 9 6.28 13.28 18.80
CA PHE A 9 5.97 11.90 18.42
C PHE A 9 4.72 11.79 17.56
N VAL A 10 3.73 12.68 17.76
CA VAL A 10 2.50 12.74 16.97
C VAL A 10 2.76 13.22 15.53
N ALA A 11 3.60 14.23 15.35
CA ALA A 11 3.95 14.72 14.02
C ALA A 11 4.80 13.70 13.24
N GLU A 12 5.73 13.04 13.92
CA GLU A 12 6.57 11.99 13.34
C GLU A 12 5.74 10.75 12.96
N LEU A 13 4.80 10.34 13.83
CA LEU A 13 3.87 9.25 13.50
C LEU A 13 2.98 9.59 12.30
N LYS A 14 2.47 10.81 12.20
CA LYS A 14 1.71 11.27 11.02
C LYS A 14 2.53 11.16 9.74
N LYS A 15 3.81 11.51 9.80
CA LYS A 15 4.73 11.36 8.66
C LYS A 15 4.91 9.90 8.27
N CYS A 16 5.12 9.01 9.25
CA CYS A 16 5.23 7.56 9.01
C CYS A 16 3.96 7.02 8.35
N ILE A 17 2.78 7.39 8.86
CA ILE A 17 1.48 6.98 8.31
C ILE A 17 1.26 7.51 6.88
N SER A 18 1.73 8.72 6.57
CA SER A 18 1.66 9.31 5.23
C SER A 18 2.56 8.56 4.24
N LEU A 19 3.79 8.23 4.64
CA LEU A 19 4.71 7.43 3.82
C LEU A 19 4.19 6.00 3.63
N ALA A 20 3.45 5.47 4.59
CA ALA A 20 2.79 4.17 4.49
C ALA A 20 1.49 4.18 3.65
N GLN A 21 1.14 5.28 2.99
CA GLN A 21 0.00 5.30 2.04
C GLN A 21 0.40 4.80 0.66
N ASP A 22 1.67 4.95 0.29
CA ASP A 22 2.19 4.54 -1.01
C ASP A 22 3.12 3.33 -0.84
N VAL A 23 2.87 2.30 -1.64
CA VAL A 23 3.66 1.06 -1.67
C VAL A 23 5.12 1.36 -2.04
N ALA A 24 5.37 2.35 -2.89
CA ALA A 24 6.72 2.75 -3.27
C ALA A 24 7.54 3.28 -2.09
N THR A 25 6.87 3.92 -1.12
CA THR A 25 7.50 4.54 0.06
C THR A 25 7.40 3.69 1.33
N HIS A 26 6.92 2.45 1.25
CA HIS A 26 6.81 1.55 2.40
C HIS A 26 8.15 1.28 3.11
N ALA A 27 9.25 1.17 2.36
CA ALA A 27 10.57 0.97 2.95
C ALA A 27 11.00 2.19 3.78
N GLU A 28 10.79 3.41 3.27
CA GLU A 28 11.04 4.66 4.00
C GLU A 28 10.11 4.82 5.19
N ALA A 29 8.82 4.45 5.05
CA ALA A 29 7.85 4.48 6.14
C ALA A 29 8.29 3.58 7.30
N LYS A 30 8.76 2.36 6.99
CA LYS A 30 9.27 1.42 7.99
C LYS A 30 10.51 1.97 8.70
N GLN A 31 11.45 2.54 7.96
CA GLN A 31 12.67 3.11 8.54
C GLN A 31 12.36 4.32 9.44
N ALA A 32 11.45 5.20 9.02
CA ALA A 32 11.00 6.34 9.82
C ALA A 32 10.28 5.88 11.10
N PHE A 33 9.47 4.81 11.00
CA PHE A 33 8.79 4.21 12.14
C PHE A 33 9.76 3.56 13.13
N GLU A 34 10.78 2.84 12.66
CA GLU A 34 11.82 2.26 13.53
C GLU A 34 12.58 3.33 14.31
N GLN A 35 12.89 4.48 13.69
CA GLN A 35 13.49 5.61 14.39
C GLN A 35 12.55 6.20 15.44
N LEU A 36 11.28 6.42 15.09
CA LEU A 36 10.27 6.93 16.03
C LEU A 36 10.13 6.00 17.24
N ARG A 37 10.04 4.69 16.98
CA ARG A 37 9.94 3.66 18.02
C ARG A 37 11.18 3.65 18.90
N GLY A 38 12.38 3.69 18.33
CA GLY A 38 13.63 3.71 19.10
C GLY A 38 13.72 4.93 20.03
N ASN A 39 13.27 6.10 19.56
CA ASN A 39 13.19 7.31 20.38
C ASN A 39 12.17 7.15 21.51
N LEU A 40 11.00 6.57 21.22
CA LEU A 40 9.95 6.33 22.21
C LEU A 40 10.33 5.23 23.21
N GLU A 41 11.06 4.20 22.79
CA GLU A 41 11.52 3.10 23.64
C GLU A 41 12.52 3.59 24.70
N ALA A 42 13.38 4.54 24.32
CA ALA A 42 14.30 5.19 25.25
C ALA A 42 13.58 5.99 26.36
N GLU A 43 12.38 6.52 26.09
CA GLU A 43 11.58 7.27 27.07
C GLU A 43 10.57 6.39 27.81
N ASN A 44 9.91 5.49 27.11
CA ASN A 44 8.84 4.62 27.60
C ASN A 44 8.74 3.33 26.76
N PRO A 45 9.38 2.23 27.22
CA PRO A 45 9.38 0.94 26.52
C PRO A 45 7.97 0.38 26.28
N LEU A 46 7.05 0.54 27.24
CA LEU A 46 5.68 0.05 27.13
C LEU A 46 4.89 0.80 26.05
N ALA A 47 5.11 2.12 25.93
CA ALA A 47 4.49 2.92 24.88
C ALA A 47 5.03 2.54 23.49
N ALA A 48 6.32 2.22 23.38
CA ALA A 48 6.92 1.73 22.14
C ALA A 48 6.34 0.37 21.72
N GLU A 49 6.12 -0.54 22.67
CA GLU A 49 5.52 -1.86 22.42
C GLU A 49 4.05 -1.73 21.96
N LEU A 50 3.27 -0.86 22.60
CA LEU A 50 1.90 -0.53 22.16
C LEU A 50 1.88 0.08 20.75
N LEU A 51 2.83 0.97 20.46
CA LEU A 51 2.94 1.60 19.15
C LEU A 51 3.26 0.58 18.05
N ASP A 52 4.08 -0.43 18.36
CA ASP A 52 4.42 -1.53 17.46
C ASP A 52 3.18 -2.33 17.04
N VAL A 53 2.33 -2.68 18.01
CA VAL A 53 1.07 -3.41 17.76
C VAL A 53 0.14 -2.61 16.87
N LEU A 54 -0.03 -1.31 17.17
CA LEU A 54 -0.90 -0.42 16.40
C LEU A 54 -0.40 -0.21 14.97
N TRP A 55 0.91 -0.11 14.78
CA TRP A 55 1.51 0.03 13.46
C TRP A 55 1.31 -1.22 12.60
N LEU A 56 1.55 -2.41 13.17
CA LEU A 56 1.34 -3.67 12.45
C LEU A 56 -0.10 -3.81 11.95
N ASP A 57 -1.09 -3.50 12.79
CA ASP A 57 -2.51 -3.55 12.41
C ASP A 57 -2.85 -2.55 11.30
N ALA A 58 -2.36 -1.31 11.42
CA ALA A 58 -2.58 -0.27 10.42
C ALA A 58 -2.00 -0.61 9.03
N ILE A 59 -0.80 -1.21 9.00
CA ILE A 59 -0.16 -1.63 7.74
C ILE A 59 -0.84 -2.87 7.16
N ALA A 60 -1.24 -3.83 7.99
CA ALA A 60 -1.94 -5.04 7.54
C ALA A 60 -3.27 -4.70 6.86
N GLY A 61 -4.09 -3.82 7.48
CA GLY A 61 -5.34 -3.36 6.89
C GLY A 61 -5.16 -2.64 5.55
N ARG A 62 -4.11 -1.82 5.41
CA ARG A 62 -3.82 -1.08 4.17
C ARG A 62 -3.32 -1.96 3.04
N ARG A 63 -2.44 -2.93 3.32
CA ARG A 63 -1.98 -3.88 2.30
C ARG A 63 -3.13 -4.70 1.74
N SER A 64 -4.14 -5.02 2.55
CA SER A 64 -5.36 -5.65 2.07
C SER A 64 -6.07 -4.78 1.03
N ALA A 65 -6.30 -3.50 1.34
CA ALA A 65 -6.98 -2.58 0.40
C ALA A 65 -6.21 -2.37 -0.91
N ALA A 66 -4.89 -2.15 -0.84
CA ALA A 66 -4.06 -1.99 -2.04
C ALA A 66 -3.98 -3.28 -2.88
N PHE A 67 -3.92 -4.44 -2.22
CA PHE A 67 -3.97 -5.74 -2.90
C PHE A 67 -5.32 -5.98 -3.59
N TRP A 68 -6.43 -5.63 -2.94
CA TRP A 68 -7.77 -5.69 -3.55
C TRP A 68 -7.87 -4.79 -4.79
N GLN A 69 -7.33 -3.58 -4.73
CA GLN A 69 -7.32 -2.68 -5.88
C GLN A 69 -6.54 -3.27 -7.06
N GLN A 70 -5.35 -3.81 -6.80
CA GLN A 70 -4.54 -4.45 -7.84
C GLN A 70 -5.25 -5.66 -8.45
N MET A 71 -5.94 -6.47 -7.66
CA MET A 71 -6.72 -7.60 -8.20
C MET A 71 -7.86 -7.12 -9.11
N CYS A 72 -8.59 -6.08 -8.72
CA CYS A 72 -9.66 -5.52 -9.56
C CYS A 72 -9.09 -4.93 -10.87
N ASP A 73 -7.94 -4.27 -10.82
CA ASP A 73 -7.29 -3.71 -12.01
C ASP A 73 -6.86 -4.81 -12.98
N VAL A 74 -6.30 -5.92 -12.47
CA VAL A 74 -5.95 -7.11 -13.26
C VAL A 74 -7.19 -7.80 -13.86
N GLU A 75 -8.26 -7.94 -13.08
CA GLU A 75 -9.53 -8.51 -13.54
C GLU A 75 -10.13 -7.69 -14.69
N LYS A 76 -10.03 -6.37 -14.60
CA LYS A 76 -10.49 -5.45 -15.64
C LYS A 76 -9.68 -5.61 -16.93
N ASP A 77 -8.34 -5.60 -16.86
CA ASP A 77 -7.48 -5.81 -18.04
C ASP A 77 -7.72 -7.17 -18.70
N LEU A 78 -7.94 -8.22 -17.90
CA LEU A 78 -8.28 -9.55 -18.42
C LEU A 78 -9.63 -9.53 -19.17
N SER A 79 -10.64 -8.88 -18.60
CA SER A 79 -11.97 -8.74 -19.20
C SER A 79 -11.91 -7.98 -20.53
N ASP A 80 -11.18 -6.87 -20.57
CA ASP A 80 -11.02 -6.05 -21.77
C ASP A 80 -10.35 -6.85 -22.90
N ARG A 81 -9.28 -7.60 -22.59
CA ARG A 81 -8.61 -8.48 -23.58
C ARG A 81 -9.51 -9.60 -24.07
N MET A 82 -10.33 -10.17 -23.19
CA MET A 82 -11.26 -11.23 -23.58
C MET A 82 -12.33 -10.70 -24.54
N ILE A 83 -12.88 -9.52 -24.26
CA ILE A 83 -13.85 -8.84 -25.14
C ILE A 83 -13.22 -8.54 -26.51
N GLU A 84 -12.00 -8.03 -26.53
CA GLU A 84 -11.28 -7.72 -27.76
C GLU A 84 -11.04 -8.99 -28.61
N ASN A 85 -10.56 -10.06 -27.98
CA ASN A 85 -10.34 -11.33 -28.65
C ASN A 85 -11.63 -11.90 -29.26
N LEU A 86 -12.74 -11.86 -28.50
CA LEU A 86 -14.03 -12.35 -28.96
C LEU A 86 -14.57 -11.54 -30.14
N ALA A 87 -14.34 -10.22 -30.15
CA ALA A 87 -14.68 -9.35 -31.26
C ALA A 87 -13.83 -9.65 -32.52
N GLN A 88 -12.53 -9.91 -32.36
CA GLN A 88 -11.65 -10.31 -33.46
C GLN A 88 -12.04 -11.69 -34.02
N LEU A 89 -12.35 -12.66 -33.16
CA LEU A 89 -12.80 -13.99 -33.56
C LEU A 89 -14.08 -13.91 -34.40
N ARG A 90 -15.08 -13.12 -33.95
CA ARG A 90 -16.32 -12.89 -34.72
C ARG A 90 -16.05 -12.26 -36.08
N LYS A 91 -15.16 -11.26 -36.16
CA LYS A 91 -14.77 -10.63 -37.43
C LYS A 91 -14.10 -11.62 -38.37
N ASN A 92 -13.18 -12.45 -37.87
CA ASN A 92 -12.51 -13.48 -38.67
C ASN A 92 -13.49 -14.56 -39.16
N TYR A 93 -14.42 -15.00 -38.30
CA TYR A 93 -15.47 -15.94 -38.69
C TYR A 93 -16.38 -15.40 -39.80
N LEU A 94 -16.80 -14.13 -39.67
CA LEU A 94 -17.62 -13.46 -40.69
C LEU A 94 -16.86 -13.32 -42.03
N ARG A 95 -15.56 -12.99 -41.98
CA ARG A 95 -14.72 -12.93 -43.18
C ARG A 95 -14.61 -14.30 -43.86
N LEU A 96 -14.31 -15.34 -43.09
CA LEU A 96 -14.20 -16.72 -43.61
C LEU A 96 -15.50 -17.20 -44.28
N MET A 97 -16.66 -16.84 -43.72
CA MET A 97 -17.97 -17.17 -44.31
C MET A 97 -18.30 -16.39 -45.58
N GLN A 98 -17.68 -15.21 -45.80
CA GLN A 98 -17.86 -14.41 -47.02
C GLN A 98 -16.89 -14.80 -48.14
N GLU A 99 -15.78 -15.45 -47.79
CA GLU A 99 -14.76 -15.93 -48.73
C GLU A 99 -15.06 -17.35 -49.27
N GLN A 100 -16.08 -18.04 -48.72
CA GLN A 100 -16.64 -19.30 -49.24
C GLN A 100 -17.86 -19.04 -50.14
#